data_AF-G4TK96-F1
#
_entry.id   AF-G4TK96-F1
#
_cell.length_a   1.000
_cell.length_b   1.000
_cell.length_c   1.000
_cell.angle_alpha   90.00
_cell.angle_beta   90.00
_cell.angle_gamma   90.00
#
_symmetry.space_group_name_H-M   'P 1'
#
loop_
_entity.id
_entity.type
_entity.pdbx_description
1 polymer ?
#
loop_
_entity_poly.entity_id
_entity_poly.type
_entity_poly.pdbx_seq_one_letter_code
_entity_poly.pdbx_strand_id
1 'polypeptide(L)'
;MPPAKSAVIAVVDKAQMQLDERGDMQQVLDRIQVVYQTLEPWANADSPHPKAKSALNLVKVEVNNFSASLNQSLDAAKLCHNCAENGIMILESLDNDRVTLEELRLETEITVQDVNKAKAKLSGVVDSLRNNRTGVLNARESLEAATKDIKDEKETKKFLEGKAKKKIQKICTGFKAAQVVSAVVLVAASPACPPLIIAIPIILPLLELASHNLISHETKKIEKRSVELVHCTAAVDQIHNALQTLERLENSLDSLLFWWGQMEEVFLTIHNNLESIRKDIKRMRIKRLIQSFQEVKTEFLQYKLRIVKIQDYYSRDLK
;
A
#
# COMPACT_ATOMS: atom_id res chain seq x y z
N MET A 1 -12.03 -7.95 56.46
CA MET A 1 -11.50 -6.97 55.47
C MET A 1 -10.16 -7.50 54.98
N PRO A 2 -9.98 -7.78 53.68
CA PRO A 2 -8.65 -8.04 53.17
C PRO A 2 -7.79 -6.79 53.42
N PRO A 3 -6.54 -6.92 53.86
CA PRO A 3 -5.72 -5.78 54.23
C PRO A 3 -5.43 -4.93 52.99
N ALA A 4 -5.61 -3.60 53.09
CA ALA A 4 -5.45 -2.64 52.00
C ALA A 4 -4.13 -2.80 51.21
N LYS A 5 -3.06 -3.29 51.87
CA LYS A 5 -1.78 -3.66 51.24
C LYS A 5 -1.92 -4.67 50.09
N SER A 6 -2.88 -5.59 50.16
CA SER A 6 -3.13 -6.57 49.11
C SER A 6 -3.71 -5.93 47.84
N ALA A 7 -4.53 -4.88 47.98
CA ALA A 7 -5.16 -4.20 46.85
C ALA A 7 -4.15 -3.35 46.07
N VAL A 8 -3.28 -2.63 46.79
CA VAL A 8 -2.23 -1.78 46.22
C VAL A 8 -1.19 -2.60 45.44
N ILE A 9 -0.86 -3.80 45.94
CA ILE A 9 0.03 -4.72 45.23
C ILE A 9 -0.64 -5.24 43.94
N ALA A 10 -1.91 -5.62 44.01
CA ALA A 10 -2.65 -6.08 42.83
C ALA A 10 -2.74 -5.01 41.73
N VAL A 11 -2.86 -3.73 42.11
CA VAL A 11 -2.82 -2.59 41.18
C VAL A 11 -1.50 -2.53 40.41
N VAL A 12 -0.37 -2.58 41.12
CA VAL A 12 0.95 -2.48 40.48
C VAL A 12 1.28 -3.74 39.68
N ASP A 13 0.89 -4.91 40.15
CA ASP A 13 1.08 -6.15 39.39
C ASP A 13 0.19 -6.17 38.13
N LYS A 14 -1.05 -5.62 38.18
CA LYS A 14 -1.88 -5.40 36.98
C LYS A 14 -1.20 -4.44 36.01
N ALA A 15 -0.71 -3.29 36.50
CA ALA A 15 0.00 -2.31 35.66
C ALA A 15 1.22 -2.91 34.96
N GLN A 16 2.00 -3.71 35.69
CA GLN A 16 3.15 -4.43 35.14
C GLN A 16 2.72 -5.41 34.05
N MET A 17 1.69 -6.22 34.31
CA MET A 17 1.17 -7.19 33.34
C MET A 17 0.73 -6.51 32.04
N GLN A 18 0.04 -5.36 32.13
CA GLN A 18 -0.35 -4.60 30.94
C GLN A 18 0.87 -4.08 30.17
N LEU A 19 1.91 -3.60 30.84
CA LEU A 19 3.16 -3.16 30.18
C LEU A 19 3.94 -4.32 29.53
N ASP A 20 3.85 -5.52 30.09
CA ASP A 20 4.51 -6.73 29.58
C ASP A 20 3.74 -7.34 28.39
N GLU A 21 2.42 -7.19 28.35
CA GLU A 21 1.53 -7.63 27.25
C GLU A 21 1.54 -6.71 26.02
N ARG A 22 2.46 -5.73 25.97
CA ARG A 22 2.51 -4.77 24.86
C ARG A 22 2.76 -5.47 23.52
N GLY A 23 2.08 -4.99 22.48
CA GLY A 23 2.26 -5.46 21.12
C GLY A 23 3.66 -5.20 20.59
N ASP A 24 4.13 -6.05 19.67
CA ASP A 24 5.47 -5.93 19.10
C ASP A 24 5.56 -4.73 18.12
N MET A 25 6.18 -3.64 18.58
CA MET A 25 6.40 -2.43 17.77
C MET A 25 7.32 -2.71 16.56
N GLN A 26 8.20 -3.71 16.65
CA GLN A 26 9.04 -4.15 15.54
C GLN A 26 8.17 -4.76 14.43
N GLN A 27 7.15 -5.54 14.79
CA GLN A 27 6.20 -6.09 13.81
C GLN A 27 5.45 -4.98 13.04
N VAL A 28 5.03 -3.90 13.72
CA VAL A 28 4.39 -2.75 13.05
C VAL A 28 5.35 -2.10 12.06
N LEU A 29 6.60 -1.88 12.45
CA LEU A 29 7.63 -1.30 11.58
C LEU A 29 7.90 -2.17 10.35
N ASP A 30 8.02 -3.47 10.54
CA ASP A 30 8.28 -4.41 9.45
C ASP A 30 7.11 -4.42 8.46
N ARG A 31 5.86 -4.36 8.97
CA ARG A 31 4.66 -4.23 8.14
C ARG A 31 4.63 -2.90 7.38
N ILE A 32 4.95 -1.78 8.02
CA ILE A 32 5.04 -0.47 7.35
C ILE A 32 6.06 -0.51 6.22
N GLN A 33 7.25 -1.08 6.49
CA GLN A 33 8.29 -1.20 5.47
C GLN A 33 7.81 -2.02 4.27
N VAL A 34 7.14 -3.16 4.50
CA VAL A 34 6.60 -4.00 3.42
C VAL A 34 5.51 -3.27 2.63
N VAL A 35 4.58 -2.58 3.29
CA VAL A 35 3.56 -1.78 2.60
C VAL A 35 4.23 -0.72 1.73
N TYR A 36 5.19 0.03 2.29
CA TYR A 36 5.87 1.08 1.56
C TYR A 36 6.62 0.54 0.34
N GLN A 37 7.39 -0.54 0.51
CA GLN A 37 8.10 -1.22 -0.59
C GLN A 37 7.18 -1.71 -1.70
N THR A 38 5.95 -2.09 -1.36
CA THR A 38 4.97 -2.59 -2.32
C THR A 38 4.25 -1.44 -3.04
N LEU A 39 3.99 -0.33 -2.34
CA LEU A 39 3.26 0.82 -2.86
C LEU A 39 4.15 1.83 -3.61
N GLU A 40 5.40 1.99 -3.21
CA GLU A 40 6.31 3.02 -3.76
C GLU A 40 6.52 2.94 -5.28
N PRO A 41 6.72 1.75 -5.90
CA PRO A 41 6.94 1.68 -7.35
C PRO A 41 5.78 2.26 -8.17
N TRP A 42 4.58 2.33 -7.58
CA TRP A 42 3.38 2.84 -8.24
C TRP A 42 3.33 4.37 -8.31
N ALA A 43 4.10 5.08 -7.48
CA ALA A 43 4.15 6.54 -7.50
C ALA A 43 4.56 7.07 -8.89
N ASN A 44 5.51 6.37 -9.52
CA ASN A 44 6.07 6.74 -10.82
C ASN A 44 5.55 5.89 -11.98
N ALA A 45 4.67 4.91 -11.71
CA ALA A 45 4.11 4.05 -12.75
C ALA A 45 3.30 4.86 -13.78
N ASP A 46 3.42 4.51 -15.06
CA ASP A 46 2.62 5.10 -16.14
C ASP A 46 2.17 4.01 -17.12
N SER A 47 1.12 4.30 -17.87
CA SER A 47 0.60 3.42 -18.91
C SER A 47 0.12 4.23 -20.11
N PRO A 48 0.41 3.78 -21.35
CA PRO A 48 -0.16 4.38 -22.54
C PRO A 48 -1.66 4.06 -22.70
N HIS A 49 -2.19 3.07 -21.98
CA HIS A 49 -3.60 2.69 -22.05
C HIS A 49 -4.46 3.59 -21.14
N PRO A 50 -5.46 4.34 -21.67
CA PRO A 50 -6.18 5.35 -20.89
C PRO A 50 -6.84 4.82 -19.61
N LYS A 51 -7.45 3.62 -19.67
CA LYS A 51 -8.10 3.01 -18.50
C LYS A 51 -7.08 2.57 -17.44
N ALA A 52 -5.96 2.00 -17.87
CA ALA A 52 -4.91 1.58 -16.94
C ALA A 52 -4.24 2.81 -16.32
N LYS A 53 -4.02 3.87 -17.11
CA LYS A 53 -3.52 5.16 -16.60
C LYS A 53 -4.44 5.77 -15.54
N SER A 54 -5.75 5.73 -15.76
CA SER A 54 -6.73 6.18 -14.77
C SER A 54 -6.62 5.37 -13.46
N ALA A 55 -6.52 4.05 -13.55
CA ALA A 55 -6.35 3.19 -12.38
C ALA A 55 -5.02 3.47 -11.65
N LEU A 56 -3.92 3.64 -12.39
CA LEU A 56 -2.61 3.98 -11.82
C LEU A 56 -2.63 5.33 -11.09
N ASN A 57 -3.35 6.32 -11.61
CA ASN A 57 -3.49 7.61 -10.93
C ASN A 57 -4.19 7.47 -9.57
N LEU A 58 -5.15 6.54 -9.42
CA LEU A 58 -5.75 6.23 -8.12
C LEU A 58 -4.71 5.65 -7.16
N VAL A 59 -3.89 4.70 -7.62
CA VAL A 59 -2.82 4.13 -6.78
C VAL A 59 -1.86 5.24 -6.31
N LYS A 60 -1.48 6.17 -7.19
CA LYS A 60 -0.60 7.31 -6.84
C LYS A 60 -1.18 8.19 -5.74
N VAL A 61 -2.47 8.50 -5.81
CA VAL A 61 -3.18 9.23 -4.75
C VAL A 61 -3.05 8.48 -3.43
N GLU A 62 -3.20 7.15 -3.45
CA GLU A 62 -3.09 6.34 -2.26
C GLU A 62 -1.66 6.20 -1.72
N VAL A 63 -0.62 6.20 -2.56
CA VAL A 63 0.76 6.28 -2.09
C VAL A 63 0.98 7.56 -1.27
N ASN A 64 0.47 8.69 -1.76
CA ASN A 64 0.56 9.98 -1.07
C ASN A 64 -0.25 9.98 0.25
N ASN A 65 -1.46 9.42 0.23
CA ASN A 65 -2.29 9.28 1.43
C ASN A 65 -1.62 8.38 2.49
N PHE A 66 -0.95 7.31 2.07
CA PHE A 66 -0.19 6.44 2.97
C PHE A 66 0.97 7.21 3.61
N SER A 67 1.73 7.97 2.82
CA SER A 67 2.80 8.84 3.32
C SER A 67 2.29 9.87 4.34
N ALA A 68 1.13 10.48 4.08
CA ALA A 68 0.47 11.39 5.02
C ALA A 68 0.06 10.69 6.32
N SER A 69 -0.47 9.46 6.24
CA SER A 69 -0.78 8.63 7.41
C SER A 69 0.46 8.33 8.25
N LEU A 70 1.61 8.08 7.61
CA LEU A 70 2.88 7.89 8.32
C LEU A 70 3.35 9.17 9.03
N ASN A 71 3.15 10.35 8.44
CA ASN A 71 3.45 11.61 9.14
C ASN A 71 2.57 11.77 10.39
N GLN A 72 1.28 11.45 10.30
CA GLN A 72 0.40 11.46 11.48
C GLN A 72 0.85 10.45 12.54
N SER A 73 1.37 9.30 12.12
CA SER A 73 1.91 8.29 13.04
C SER A 73 3.14 8.76 13.82
N LEU A 74 3.97 9.65 13.23
CA LEU A 74 5.09 10.27 13.94
C LEU A 74 4.62 11.17 15.08
N ASP A 75 3.56 11.95 14.86
CA ASP A 75 2.97 12.80 15.89
C ASP A 75 2.38 11.95 17.03
N ALA A 76 1.67 10.87 16.69
CA ALA A 76 1.15 9.93 17.67
C ALA A 76 2.28 9.27 18.48
N ALA A 77 3.33 8.80 17.81
CA ALA A 77 4.50 8.19 18.46
C ALA A 77 5.24 9.16 19.39
N LYS A 78 5.33 10.44 19.03
CA LYS A 78 5.90 11.47 19.91
C LYS A 78 5.09 11.64 21.20
N LEU A 79 3.76 11.67 21.10
CA LEU A 79 2.90 11.73 22.29
C LEU A 79 3.03 10.47 23.15
N CYS A 80 3.04 9.30 22.53
CA CYS A 80 3.25 8.01 23.21
C CYS A 80 4.58 7.96 23.97
N HIS A 81 5.66 8.43 23.33
CA HIS A 81 6.98 8.56 23.94
C HIS A 81 6.96 9.50 25.17
N ASN A 82 6.34 10.66 25.04
CA ASN A 82 6.21 11.62 26.14
C ASN A 82 5.38 11.04 27.30
N CYS A 83 4.29 10.32 27.01
CA CYS A 83 3.48 9.66 28.04
C CYS A 83 4.30 8.64 28.84
N ALA A 84 5.16 7.87 28.15
CA ALA A 84 6.06 6.93 28.81
C ALA A 84 7.12 7.65 29.67
N GLU A 85 7.63 8.79 29.20
CA GLU A 85 8.54 9.65 29.97
C GLU A 85 7.89 10.22 31.22
N ASN A 86 6.66 10.75 31.12
CA ASN A 86 5.91 11.23 32.27
C ASN A 86 5.63 10.10 33.27
N GLY A 87 5.33 8.89 32.78
CA GLY A 87 5.18 7.71 33.62
C GLY A 87 6.43 7.38 34.43
N ILE A 88 7.63 7.51 33.83
CA ILE A 88 8.91 7.38 34.56
C ILE A 88 9.02 8.47 35.63
N MET A 89 8.77 9.74 35.27
CA MET A 89 8.89 10.88 36.18
C MET A 89 7.96 10.76 37.40
N ILE A 90 6.71 10.33 37.20
CA ILE A 90 5.73 10.08 38.27
C ILE A 90 6.24 8.99 39.21
N LEU A 91 6.71 7.87 38.65
CA LEU A 91 7.19 6.73 39.43
C LEU A 91 8.48 7.04 40.21
N GLU A 92 9.40 7.81 39.63
CA GLU A 92 10.59 8.29 40.32
C GLU A 92 10.24 9.28 41.44
N SER A 93 9.26 10.15 41.20
CA SER A 93 8.78 11.14 42.18
C SER A 93 8.05 10.48 43.36
N LEU A 94 7.48 9.29 43.18
CA LEU A 94 6.90 8.50 44.27
C LEU A 94 7.93 8.05 45.32
N ASP A 95 9.21 7.92 44.96
CA ASP A 95 10.31 7.60 45.90
C ASP A 95 11.03 8.86 46.43
N ASN A 96 10.59 10.06 46.00
CA ASN A 96 11.20 11.32 46.39
C ASN A 96 10.36 12.07 47.42
N ASP A 97 10.85 12.10 48.66
CA ASP A 97 10.16 12.77 49.78
C ASP A 97 9.98 14.28 49.60
N ARG A 98 10.72 14.91 48.68
CA ARG A 98 10.62 16.34 48.39
C ARG A 98 9.40 16.70 47.53
N VAL A 99 8.88 15.75 46.75
CA VAL A 99 7.70 15.99 45.91
C VAL A 99 6.46 15.78 46.76
N THR A 100 5.56 16.75 46.75
CA THR A 100 4.30 16.68 47.49
C THR A 100 3.32 15.74 46.81
N LEU A 101 2.36 15.21 47.56
CA LEU A 101 1.30 14.35 46.99
C LEU A 101 0.44 15.11 45.97
N GLU A 102 0.29 16.43 46.15
CA GLU A 102 -0.54 17.26 45.27
C GLU A 102 0.15 17.55 43.94
N GLU A 103 1.47 17.79 43.94
CA GLU A 103 2.26 17.87 42.71
C GLU A 103 2.18 16.55 41.91
N LEU A 104 2.28 15.40 42.58
CA LEU A 104 2.11 14.09 41.94
C LEU A 104 0.71 13.89 41.34
N ARG A 105 -0.34 14.38 42.02
CA ARG A 105 -1.72 14.31 41.51
C ARG A 105 -1.89 15.15 40.25
N LEU A 106 -1.37 16.37 40.25
CA LEU A 106 -1.41 17.24 39.08
C LEU A 106 -0.66 16.62 37.90
N GLU A 107 0.55 16.09 38.13
CA GLU A 107 1.36 15.45 37.09
C GLU A 107 0.68 14.21 36.50
N THR A 108 0.07 13.38 37.35
CA THR A 108 -0.70 12.20 36.90
C THR A 108 -1.96 12.60 36.13
N GLU A 109 -2.67 13.65 36.53
CA GLU A 109 -3.84 14.15 35.81
C GLU A 109 -3.47 14.66 34.40
N ILE A 110 -2.40 15.45 34.30
CA ILE A 110 -1.86 15.91 33.00
C ILE A 110 -1.49 14.70 32.14
N THR A 111 -0.83 13.70 32.72
CA THR A 111 -0.42 12.49 31.99
C THR A 111 -1.62 11.69 31.48
N VAL A 112 -2.71 11.58 32.25
CA VAL A 112 -3.96 10.94 31.78
C VAL A 112 -4.55 11.69 30.58
N GLN A 113 -4.51 13.02 30.60
CA GLN A 113 -4.96 13.83 29.45
C GLN A 113 -4.08 13.59 28.21
N ASP A 114 -2.75 13.53 28.40
CA ASP A 114 -1.80 13.25 27.32
C ASP A 114 -1.99 11.84 26.73
N VAL A 115 -2.27 10.83 27.56
CA VAL A 115 -2.58 9.46 27.11
C VAL A 115 -3.84 9.46 26.24
N ASN A 116 -4.89 10.17 26.66
CA ASN A 116 -6.11 10.32 25.87
C ASN A 116 -5.87 11.00 24.53
N LYS A 117 -5.02 12.03 24.51
CA LYS A 117 -4.59 12.70 23.28
C LYS A 117 -3.79 11.78 22.37
N ALA A 118 -2.87 10.98 22.92
CA ALA A 118 -2.09 10.00 22.20
C ALA A 118 -2.99 8.93 21.55
N LYS A 119 -3.94 8.38 22.33
CA LYS A 119 -4.95 7.42 21.88
C LYS A 119 -5.83 7.98 20.75
N ALA A 120 -6.32 9.21 20.90
CA ALA A 120 -7.12 9.87 19.85
C ALA A 120 -6.31 10.05 18.55
N LYS A 121 -5.02 10.42 18.66
CA LYS A 121 -4.14 10.53 17.49
C LYS A 121 -3.85 9.18 16.85
N LEU A 122 -3.61 8.14 17.64
CA LEU A 122 -3.40 6.79 17.13
C LEU A 122 -4.66 6.24 16.43
N SER A 123 -5.85 6.50 16.97
CA SER A 123 -7.12 6.18 16.30
C SER A 123 -7.22 6.86 14.93
N GLY A 124 -6.86 8.16 14.85
CA GLY A 124 -6.84 8.87 13.58
C GLY A 124 -5.88 8.28 12.53
N VAL A 125 -4.75 7.72 12.99
CA VAL A 125 -3.80 7.00 12.11
C VAL A 125 -4.43 5.72 11.58
N VAL A 126 -5.08 4.94 12.45
CA VAL A 126 -5.79 3.70 12.05
C VAL A 126 -6.89 4.01 11.04
N ASP A 127 -7.70 5.03 11.29
CA ASP A 127 -8.78 5.42 10.37
C ASP A 127 -8.24 5.90 9.03
N SER A 128 -7.13 6.65 9.03
CA SER A 128 -6.45 7.07 7.79
C SER A 128 -5.92 5.87 7.00
N LEU A 129 -5.41 4.83 7.67
CA LEU A 129 -4.97 3.59 7.01
C LEU A 129 -6.13 2.76 6.45
N ARG A 130 -7.26 2.68 7.16
CA ARG A 130 -8.49 2.02 6.66
C ARG A 130 -9.02 2.72 5.40
N ASN A 131 -9.01 4.05 5.40
CA ASN A 131 -9.36 4.85 4.23
C ASN A 131 -8.40 4.57 3.08
N ASN A 132 -7.10 4.54 3.36
CA ASN A 132 -6.08 4.21 2.36
C ASN A 132 -6.27 2.80 1.78
N ARG A 133 -6.50 1.78 2.61
CA ARG A 133 -6.81 0.42 2.16
C ARG A 133 -8.04 0.39 1.24
N THR A 134 -9.08 1.13 1.59
CA THR A 134 -10.29 1.25 0.75
C THR A 134 -9.96 1.90 -0.60
N GLY A 135 -9.14 2.96 -0.61
CA GLY A 135 -8.66 3.57 -1.84
C GLY A 135 -7.83 2.62 -2.70
N VAL A 136 -6.90 1.86 -2.09
CA VAL A 136 -6.06 0.87 -2.77
C VAL A 136 -6.93 -0.27 -3.34
N LEU A 137 -7.98 -0.68 -2.64
CA LEU A 137 -8.95 -1.68 -3.12
C LEU A 137 -9.67 -1.17 -4.37
N ASN A 138 -10.21 0.05 -4.33
CA ASN A 138 -10.87 0.67 -5.48
C ASN A 138 -9.91 0.79 -6.69
N ALA A 139 -8.64 1.14 -6.43
CA ALA A 139 -7.62 1.20 -7.47
C ALA A 139 -7.32 -0.18 -8.07
N ARG A 140 -7.30 -1.24 -7.24
CA ARG A 140 -7.16 -2.64 -7.70
C ARG A 140 -8.31 -3.04 -8.61
N GLU A 141 -9.55 -2.83 -8.19
CA GLU A 141 -10.75 -3.16 -8.97
C GLU A 141 -10.79 -2.41 -10.30
N SER A 142 -10.40 -1.13 -10.29
CA SER A 142 -10.25 -0.33 -11.50
C SER A 142 -9.18 -0.91 -12.44
N LEU A 143 -8.06 -1.37 -11.91
CA LEU A 143 -6.98 -1.97 -12.68
C LEU A 143 -7.34 -3.36 -13.22
N GLU A 144 -8.08 -4.17 -12.46
CA GLU A 144 -8.64 -5.44 -12.91
C GLU A 144 -9.60 -5.23 -14.08
N ALA A 145 -10.50 -4.25 -13.99
CA ALA A 145 -11.40 -3.88 -15.08
C ALA A 145 -10.61 -3.43 -16.32
N ALA A 146 -9.60 -2.57 -16.16
CA ALA A 146 -8.73 -2.15 -17.26
C ALA A 146 -7.97 -3.33 -17.88
N THR A 147 -7.49 -4.28 -17.07
CA THR A 147 -6.78 -5.48 -17.51
C THR A 147 -7.70 -6.37 -18.36
N LYS A 148 -8.95 -6.55 -17.92
CA LYS A 148 -9.97 -7.29 -18.69
C LYS A 148 -10.27 -6.61 -20.02
N ASP A 149 -10.46 -5.30 -20.02
CA ASP A 149 -10.71 -4.54 -21.26
C ASP A 149 -9.54 -4.66 -22.26
N ILE A 150 -8.29 -4.55 -21.78
CA ILE A 150 -7.10 -4.72 -22.63
C ILE A 150 -7.06 -6.13 -23.23
N LYS A 151 -7.43 -7.16 -22.45
CA LYS A 151 -7.51 -8.54 -22.91
C LYS A 151 -8.58 -8.71 -23.99
N ASP A 152 -9.79 -8.20 -23.75
CA ASP A 152 -10.92 -8.30 -24.68
C ASP A 152 -10.63 -7.54 -25.99
N GLU A 153 -10.00 -6.36 -25.91
CA GLU A 153 -9.52 -5.62 -27.08
C GLU A 153 -8.47 -6.42 -27.87
N LYS A 154 -7.53 -7.08 -27.18
CA LYS A 154 -6.49 -7.89 -27.81
C LYS A 154 -7.09 -9.11 -28.53
N GLU A 155 -8.04 -9.78 -27.92
CA GLU A 155 -8.75 -10.92 -28.53
C GLU A 155 -9.58 -10.48 -29.73
N THR A 156 -10.31 -9.37 -29.62
CA THR A 156 -11.08 -8.77 -30.72
C THR A 156 -10.18 -8.40 -31.89
N LYS A 157 -9.03 -7.77 -31.63
CA LYS A 157 -8.05 -7.45 -32.69
C LYS A 157 -7.47 -8.70 -33.36
N LYS A 158 -7.06 -9.70 -32.59
CA LYS A 158 -6.58 -10.98 -33.15
C LYS A 158 -7.62 -11.65 -34.04
N PHE A 159 -8.89 -11.62 -33.63
CA PHE A 159 -10.00 -12.16 -34.41
C PHE A 159 -10.23 -11.39 -35.73
N LEU A 160 -10.22 -10.05 -35.67
CA LEU A 160 -10.34 -9.20 -36.84
C LEU A 160 -9.16 -9.37 -37.81
N GLU A 161 -7.93 -9.48 -37.31
CA GLU A 161 -6.75 -9.80 -38.11
C GLU A 161 -6.85 -11.17 -38.77
N GLY A 162 -7.29 -12.19 -38.04
CA GLY A 162 -7.52 -13.53 -38.58
C GLY A 162 -8.54 -13.51 -39.73
N LYS A 163 -9.62 -12.72 -39.59
CA LYS A 163 -10.60 -12.49 -40.67
C LYS A 163 -9.99 -11.73 -41.85
N ALA A 164 -9.22 -10.68 -41.61
CA ALA A 164 -8.58 -9.88 -42.65
C ALA A 164 -7.55 -10.69 -43.45
N LYS A 165 -6.66 -11.43 -42.76
CA LYS A 165 -5.70 -12.35 -43.39
C LYS A 165 -6.40 -13.40 -44.23
N LYS A 166 -7.47 -14.02 -43.73
CA LYS A 166 -8.29 -14.98 -44.51
C LYS A 166 -8.91 -14.33 -45.76
N LYS A 167 -9.41 -13.09 -45.68
CA LYS A 167 -9.96 -12.37 -46.84
C LYS A 167 -8.87 -12.05 -47.87
N ILE A 168 -7.72 -11.52 -47.44
CA ILE A 168 -6.58 -11.22 -48.31
C ILE A 168 -6.07 -12.50 -48.99
N GLN A 169 -5.95 -13.58 -48.23
CA GLN A 169 -5.54 -14.88 -48.75
C GLN A 169 -6.52 -15.39 -49.81
N LYS A 170 -7.84 -15.31 -49.57
CA LYS A 170 -8.86 -15.67 -50.56
C LYS A 170 -8.74 -14.86 -51.85
N ILE A 171 -8.52 -13.54 -51.75
CA ILE A 171 -8.31 -12.67 -52.92
C ILE A 171 -7.03 -13.06 -53.65
N CYS A 172 -5.91 -13.25 -52.94
CA CYS A 172 -4.65 -13.65 -53.56
C CYS A 172 -4.73 -15.04 -54.22
N THR A 173 -5.40 -16.01 -53.58
CA THR A 173 -5.63 -17.33 -54.20
C THR A 173 -6.55 -17.25 -55.42
N GLY A 174 -7.57 -16.39 -55.38
CA GLY A 174 -8.45 -16.13 -56.53
C GLY A 174 -7.70 -15.48 -57.69
N PHE A 175 -6.82 -14.52 -57.40
CA PHE A 175 -5.95 -13.89 -58.41
C PHE A 175 -4.92 -14.87 -58.98
N LYS A 176 -4.30 -15.73 -58.15
CA LYS A 176 -3.38 -16.78 -58.63
C LYS A 176 -4.12 -17.78 -59.51
N ALA A 177 -5.35 -18.18 -59.16
CA ALA A 177 -6.18 -19.05 -59.99
C ALA A 177 -6.56 -18.36 -61.32
N ALA A 178 -6.92 -17.07 -61.30
CA ALA A 178 -7.23 -16.31 -62.51
C ALA A 178 -6.01 -16.08 -63.42
N GLN A 179 -4.80 -15.93 -62.86
CA GLN A 179 -3.56 -15.85 -63.64
C GLN A 179 -3.20 -17.15 -64.34
N VAL A 180 -3.48 -18.32 -63.73
CA VAL A 180 -3.31 -19.61 -64.40
C VAL A 180 -4.26 -19.73 -65.61
N VAL A 181 -5.46 -19.15 -65.53
CA VAL A 181 -6.42 -19.13 -66.66
C VAL A 181 -6.04 -18.08 -67.72
N SER A 182 -5.53 -16.91 -67.31
CA SER A 182 -5.14 -15.84 -68.24
C SER A 182 -3.81 -16.07 -68.95
N ALA A 183 -2.96 -16.98 -68.46
CA ALA A 183 -1.75 -17.41 -69.16
C ALA A 183 -2.02 -18.33 -70.36
N VAL A 184 -3.28 -18.77 -70.57
CA VAL A 184 -3.67 -19.66 -71.67
C VAL A 184 -4.33 -18.91 -72.84
N VAL A 185 -4.57 -17.60 -72.73
CA VAL A 185 -5.15 -16.81 -73.84
C VAL A 185 -4.11 -15.86 -74.42
N LEU A 186 -3.07 -16.43 -75.04
CA LEU A 186 -2.38 -15.74 -76.12
C LEU A 186 -2.17 -16.73 -77.26
N VAL A 187 -2.76 -16.36 -78.41
CA VAL A 187 -2.48 -16.77 -79.80
C VAL A 187 -3.72 -17.37 -80.49
N ALA A 188 -4.54 -16.48 -81.04
CA ALA A 188 -5.05 -16.60 -82.41
C ALA A 188 -5.43 -15.19 -82.89
N ALA A 189 -4.65 -14.66 -83.82
CA ALA A 189 -4.71 -13.29 -84.30
C ALA A 189 -5.96 -13.01 -85.16
N SER A 190 -6.55 -11.82 -85.01
CA SER A 190 -7.23 -11.13 -86.11
C SER A 190 -6.75 -9.67 -86.18
N PRO A 191 -6.57 -9.08 -87.37
CA PRO A 191 -5.92 -7.79 -87.54
C PRO A 191 -6.96 -6.68 -87.73
N ALA A 192 -7.52 -6.11 -86.66
CA ALA A 192 -8.36 -4.91 -86.82
C ALA A 192 -8.49 -3.97 -85.60
N CYS A 193 -7.86 -4.23 -84.45
CA CYS A 193 -7.96 -3.30 -83.32
C CYS A 193 -6.73 -3.41 -82.41
N PRO A 194 -6.06 -2.31 -82.03
CA PRO A 194 -4.93 -2.37 -81.12
C PRO A 194 -5.41 -2.81 -79.73
N PRO A 195 -4.94 -3.94 -79.17
CA PRO A 195 -5.31 -4.32 -77.83
C PRO A 195 -4.65 -3.37 -76.84
N LEU A 196 -5.47 -2.68 -76.05
CA LEU A 196 -5.04 -1.98 -74.84
C LEU A 196 -4.64 -3.05 -73.80
N ILE A 197 -3.37 -3.45 -73.83
CA ILE A 197 -2.76 -4.30 -72.81
C ILE A 197 -2.54 -3.40 -71.59
N ILE A 198 -3.55 -3.36 -70.71
CA ILE A 198 -3.42 -2.67 -69.42
C ILE A 198 -2.41 -3.46 -68.58
N ALA A 199 -1.29 -2.82 -68.28
CA ALA A 199 -0.20 -3.35 -67.47
C ALA A 199 -0.67 -3.70 -66.04
N ILE A 200 -1.06 -4.95 -65.79
CA ILE A 200 -1.41 -5.48 -64.46
C ILE A 200 -0.21 -6.11 -63.66
N PRO A 201 1.03 -6.32 -64.17
CA PRO A 201 2.05 -7.02 -63.37
C PRO A 201 2.68 -6.18 -62.24
N ILE A 202 2.54 -4.85 -62.24
CA ILE A 202 3.18 -3.95 -61.25
C ILE A 202 2.29 -3.74 -60.01
N ILE A 203 0.97 -3.84 -60.15
CA ILE A 203 0.02 -3.54 -59.08
C ILE A 203 0.04 -4.62 -57.98
N LEU A 204 0.29 -5.87 -58.35
CA LEU A 204 0.30 -7.03 -57.44
C LEU A 204 1.46 -7.01 -56.42
N PRO A 205 2.73 -6.84 -56.83
CA PRO A 205 3.84 -6.72 -55.88
C PRO A 205 3.67 -5.56 -54.90
N LEU A 206 3.08 -4.44 -55.36
CA LEU A 206 2.81 -3.27 -54.51
C LEU A 206 1.70 -3.53 -53.49
N LEU A 207 0.64 -4.25 -53.87
CA LEU A 207 -0.41 -4.71 -52.95
C LEU A 207 0.12 -5.71 -51.92
N GLU A 208 1.00 -6.62 -52.35
CA GLU A 208 1.64 -7.60 -51.48
C GLU A 208 2.57 -6.91 -50.46
N LEU A 209 3.39 -5.95 -50.91
CA LEU A 209 4.27 -5.13 -50.06
C LEU A 209 3.47 -4.26 -49.07
N ALA A 210 2.40 -3.60 -49.54
CA ALA A 210 1.53 -2.79 -48.70
C ALA A 210 0.81 -3.64 -47.64
N SER A 211 0.33 -4.84 -48.01
CA SER A 211 -0.29 -5.77 -47.07
C SER A 211 0.70 -6.28 -46.02
N HIS A 212 1.96 -6.53 -46.40
CA HIS A 212 3.01 -6.98 -45.48
C HIS A 212 3.38 -5.91 -44.45
N ASN A 213 3.52 -4.66 -44.88
CA ASN A 213 3.81 -3.54 -43.97
C ASN A 213 2.66 -3.32 -42.96
N LEU A 214 1.42 -3.40 -43.41
CA LEU A 214 0.22 -3.23 -42.58
C LEU A 214 0.08 -4.38 -41.56
N ILE A 215 0.35 -5.62 -41.97
CA ILE A 215 0.38 -6.79 -41.08
C ILE A 215 1.54 -6.70 -40.07
N SER A 216 2.72 -6.21 -40.47
CA SER A 216 3.87 -6.05 -39.56
C SER A 216 3.61 -4.98 -38.48
N HIS A 217 2.90 -3.91 -38.84
CA HIS A 217 2.58 -2.84 -37.92
C HIS A 217 1.53 -3.26 -36.89
N GLU A 218 0.50 -3.99 -37.31
CA GLU A 218 -0.53 -4.50 -36.40
C GLU A 218 0.01 -5.64 -35.49
N THR A 219 0.89 -6.51 -36.00
CA THR A 219 1.55 -7.53 -35.16
C THR A 219 2.44 -6.91 -34.06
N LYS A 220 3.21 -5.86 -34.37
CA LYS A 220 3.96 -5.09 -33.35
C LYS A 220 3.05 -4.46 -32.29
N LYS A 221 1.87 -3.97 -32.68
CA LYS A 221 0.87 -3.46 -31.72
C LYS A 221 0.31 -4.56 -30.81
N ILE A 222 0.07 -5.76 -31.33
CA ILE A 222 -0.39 -6.90 -30.54
C ILE A 222 0.68 -7.32 -29.52
N GLU A 223 1.95 -7.34 -29.94
CA GLU A 223 3.07 -7.68 -29.06
C GLU A 223 3.22 -6.66 -27.93
N LYS A 224 3.19 -5.36 -28.24
CA LYS A 224 3.19 -4.30 -27.22
C LYS A 224 2.05 -4.45 -26.22
N ARG A 225 0.82 -4.72 -26.70
CA ARG A 225 -0.35 -4.97 -25.84
C ARG A 225 -0.23 -6.26 -25.02
N SER A 226 0.54 -7.25 -25.49
CA SER A 226 0.77 -8.48 -24.74
C SER A 226 1.67 -8.25 -23.54
N VAL A 227 2.71 -7.43 -23.70
CA VAL A 227 3.60 -7.00 -22.64
C VAL A 227 2.84 -6.13 -21.63
N GLU A 228 2.03 -5.17 -22.11
CA GLU A 228 1.16 -4.34 -21.25
C GLU A 228 0.18 -5.18 -20.41
N LEU A 229 -0.42 -6.22 -20.98
CA LEU A 229 -1.32 -7.12 -20.26
C LEU A 229 -0.60 -7.86 -19.13
N VAL A 230 0.60 -8.41 -19.40
CA VAL A 230 1.42 -9.10 -18.38
C VAL A 230 1.77 -8.15 -17.24
N HIS A 231 2.16 -6.90 -17.55
CA HIS A 231 2.44 -5.90 -16.53
C HIS A 231 1.20 -5.54 -15.70
N CYS A 232 0.02 -5.40 -16.32
CA CYS A 232 -1.21 -5.10 -15.58
C CYS A 232 -1.66 -6.26 -14.69
N THR A 233 -1.50 -7.52 -15.13
CA THR A 233 -1.79 -8.68 -14.27
C THR A 233 -0.85 -8.75 -13.07
N ALA A 234 0.46 -8.60 -13.29
CA ALA A 234 1.44 -8.55 -12.20
C ALA A 234 1.18 -7.39 -11.24
N ALA A 235 0.70 -6.26 -11.77
CA ALA A 235 0.31 -5.09 -10.98
C ALA A 235 -0.85 -5.38 -10.04
N VAL A 236 -1.90 -6.05 -10.53
CA VAL A 236 -3.05 -6.46 -9.71
C VAL A 236 -2.59 -7.36 -8.56
N ASP A 237 -1.73 -8.35 -8.83
CA ASP A 237 -1.22 -9.26 -7.80
C ASP A 237 -0.39 -8.52 -6.73
N GLN A 238 0.45 -7.56 -7.14
CA GLN A 238 1.23 -6.74 -6.22
C GLN A 238 0.34 -5.85 -5.34
N ILE A 239 -0.68 -5.21 -5.93
CA ILE A 239 -1.65 -4.40 -5.18
C ILE A 239 -2.46 -5.28 -4.21
N HIS A 240 -2.79 -6.51 -4.60
CA HIS A 240 -3.45 -7.47 -3.70
C HIS A 240 -2.57 -7.79 -2.47
N ASN A 241 -1.27 -8.02 -2.68
CA ASN A 241 -0.33 -8.23 -1.57
C ASN A 241 -0.19 -7.00 -0.67
N ALA A 242 -0.22 -5.80 -1.26
CA ALA A 242 -0.23 -4.54 -0.49
C ALA A 242 -1.47 -4.45 0.41
N LEU A 243 -2.65 -4.81 -0.09
CA LEU A 243 -3.90 -4.82 0.68
C LEU A 243 -3.84 -5.76 1.88
N GLN A 244 -3.34 -6.99 1.69
CA GLN A 244 -3.17 -7.93 2.80
C GLN A 244 -2.18 -7.40 3.86
N THR A 245 -1.13 -6.70 3.41
CA THR A 245 -0.14 -6.11 4.33
C THR A 245 -0.71 -4.91 5.07
N LEU A 246 -1.52 -4.07 4.41
CA LEU A 246 -2.26 -2.96 5.02
C LEU A 246 -3.25 -3.46 6.08
N GLU A 247 -4.04 -4.49 5.77
CA GLU A 247 -4.96 -5.11 6.74
C GLU A 247 -4.21 -5.65 7.98
N ARG A 248 -3.08 -6.33 7.76
CA ARG A 248 -2.20 -6.75 8.84
C ARG A 248 -1.69 -5.56 9.65
N LEU A 249 -1.23 -4.50 9.00
CA LEU A 249 -0.76 -3.29 9.70
C LEU A 249 -1.87 -2.66 10.55
N GLU A 250 -3.08 -2.53 10.00
CA GLU A 250 -4.26 -2.05 10.72
C GLU A 250 -4.52 -2.88 11.99
N ASN A 251 -4.55 -4.21 11.88
CA ASN A 251 -4.77 -5.10 13.02
C ASN A 251 -3.71 -4.93 14.13
N SER A 252 -2.44 -4.71 13.74
CA SER A 252 -1.37 -4.44 14.70
C SER A 252 -1.53 -3.08 15.38
N LEU A 253 -2.00 -2.06 14.66
CA LEU A 253 -2.26 -0.74 15.23
C LEU A 253 -3.53 -0.69 16.07
N ASP A 254 -4.56 -1.46 15.73
CA ASP A 254 -5.75 -1.66 16.58
C ASP A 254 -5.36 -2.32 17.91
N SER A 255 -4.47 -3.30 17.87
CA SER A 255 -3.92 -3.92 19.09
C SER A 255 -3.14 -2.92 19.94
N LEU A 256 -2.34 -2.05 19.30
CA LEU A 256 -1.61 -0.97 19.98
C LEU A 256 -2.56 0.08 20.56
N LEU A 257 -3.64 0.43 19.84
CA LEU A 257 -4.66 1.37 20.29
C LEU A 257 -5.43 0.83 21.49
N PHE A 258 -5.79 -0.45 21.45
CA PHE A 258 -6.41 -1.16 22.58
C PHE A 258 -5.50 -1.13 23.80
N TRP A 259 -4.21 -1.45 23.63
CA TRP A 259 -3.21 -1.41 24.69
C TRP A 259 -3.06 0.00 25.31
N TRP A 260 -3.04 1.06 24.49
CA TRP A 260 -3.05 2.43 25.02
C TRP A 260 -4.33 2.77 25.79
N GLY A 261 -5.47 2.16 25.45
CA GLY A 261 -6.68 2.22 26.26
C GLY A 261 -6.50 1.59 27.64
N GLN A 262 -5.75 0.49 27.74
CA GLN A 262 -5.41 -0.11 29.04
C GLN A 262 -4.42 0.75 29.84
N MET A 263 -3.51 1.44 29.17
CA MET A 263 -2.57 2.37 29.82
C MET A 263 -3.27 3.55 30.49
N GLU A 264 -4.37 4.06 29.90
CA GLU A 264 -5.24 5.05 30.54
C GLU A 264 -5.73 4.55 31.91
N GLU A 265 -6.22 3.31 31.98
CA GLU A 265 -6.63 2.70 33.25
C GLU A 265 -5.47 2.59 34.24
N VAL A 266 -4.27 2.24 33.76
CA VAL A 266 -3.07 2.15 34.61
C VAL A 266 -2.76 3.51 35.26
N PHE A 267 -2.72 4.58 34.48
CA PHE A 267 -2.46 5.92 35.00
C PHE A 267 -3.54 6.41 35.96
N LEU A 268 -4.83 6.16 35.64
CA LEU A 268 -5.95 6.46 36.55
C LEU A 268 -5.83 5.67 37.85
N THR A 269 -5.43 4.41 37.77
CA THR A 269 -5.27 3.57 38.97
C THR A 269 -4.11 4.05 39.82
N ILE A 270 -2.99 4.46 39.22
CA ILE A 270 -1.88 5.11 39.93
C ILE A 270 -2.36 6.39 40.61
N HIS A 271 -3.02 7.29 39.87
CA HIS A 271 -3.56 8.55 40.36
C HIS A 271 -4.44 8.36 41.60
N ASN A 272 -5.40 7.44 41.52
CA ASN A 272 -6.35 7.15 42.61
C ASN A 272 -5.68 6.50 43.84
N ASN A 273 -4.49 5.93 43.70
CA ASN A 273 -3.80 5.19 44.75
C ASN A 273 -2.44 5.79 45.15
N LEU A 274 -2.10 7.00 44.72
CA LEU A 274 -0.78 7.62 44.94
C LEU A 274 -0.31 7.56 46.39
N GLU A 275 -1.19 7.90 47.34
CA GLU A 275 -0.87 7.90 48.77
C GLU A 275 -0.52 6.49 49.28
N SER A 276 -1.34 5.51 48.92
CA SER A 276 -1.14 4.11 49.29
C SER A 276 0.09 3.52 48.62
N ILE A 277 0.33 3.87 47.34
CA ILE A 277 1.51 3.45 46.59
C ILE A 277 2.79 3.94 47.29
N ARG A 278 2.84 5.22 47.65
CA ARG A 278 3.99 5.85 48.29
C ARG A 278 4.32 5.25 49.66
N LYS A 279 3.30 4.87 50.45
CA LYS A 279 3.49 4.30 51.79
C LYS A 279 3.84 2.81 51.77
N ASP A 280 3.19 2.04 50.92
CA ASP A 280 3.13 0.58 51.07
C ASP A 280 3.87 -0.22 49.99
N ILE A 281 4.28 0.40 48.87
CA ILE A 281 4.93 -0.33 47.77
C ILE A 281 6.43 -0.44 47.96
N LYS A 282 6.92 -1.67 47.78
CA LYS A 282 8.36 -1.95 47.75
C LYS A 282 9.02 -1.24 46.55
N ARG A 283 10.09 -0.49 46.82
CA ARG A 283 10.94 0.18 45.80
C ARG A 283 11.28 -0.69 44.59
N MET A 284 11.52 -1.99 44.80
CA MET A 284 11.81 -2.93 43.71
C MET A 284 10.70 -3.05 42.66
N ARG A 285 9.42 -2.93 43.05
CA ARG A 285 8.29 -2.97 42.11
C ARG A 285 8.20 -1.67 41.29
N ILE A 286 8.39 -0.53 41.94
CA ILE A 286 8.44 0.78 41.28
C ILE A 286 9.57 0.79 40.24
N LYS A 287 10.76 0.29 40.59
CA LYS A 287 11.88 0.15 39.67
C LYS A 287 11.57 -0.70 38.44
N ARG A 288 10.81 -1.80 38.61
CA ARG A 288 10.40 -2.65 37.48
C ARG A 288 9.44 -1.92 36.55
N LEU A 289 8.45 -1.21 37.10
CA LEU A 289 7.54 -0.38 36.29
C LEU A 289 8.32 0.71 35.52
N ILE A 290 9.27 1.39 36.18
CA ILE A 290 10.15 2.37 35.54
C ILE A 290 10.88 1.73 34.35
N GLN A 291 11.46 0.54 34.54
CA GLN A 291 12.15 -0.17 33.46
C GLN A 291 11.21 -0.47 32.28
N SER A 292 10.00 -0.95 32.54
CA SER A 292 9.02 -1.19 31.48
C SER A 292 8.62 0.08 30.73
N PHE A 293 8.43 1.21 31.42
CA PHE A 293 8.21 2.49 30.75
C PHE A 293 9.45 2.97 29.95
N GLN A 294 10.66 2.70 30.42
CA GLN A 294 11.89 2.99 29.67
C GLN A 294 11.98 2.18 28.37
N GLU A 295 11.55 0.91 28.39
CA GLU A 295 11.45 0.07 27.20
C GLU A 295 10.44 0.65 26.20
N VAL A 296 9.22 0.96 26.65
CA VAL A 296 8.18 1.61 25.82
C VAL A 296 8.70 2.93 25.23
N LYS A 297 9.34 3.77 26.06
CA LYS A 297 9.93 5.04 25.61
C LYS A 297 10.95 4.82 24.49
N THR A 298 11.80 3.80 24.64
CA THR A 298 12.84 3.45 23.66
C THR A 298 12.23 2.91 22.38
N GLU A 299 11.22 2.04 22.46
CA GLU A 299 10.51 1.49 21.31
C GLU A 299 9.86 2.57 20.46
N PHE A 300 9.14 3.53 21.06
CA PHE A 300 8.55 4.65 20.32
C PHE A 300 9.59 5.60 19.72
N LEU A 301 10.74 5.79 20.39
CA LEU A 301 11.85 6.55 19.81
C LEU A 301 12.42 5.84 18.58
N GLN A 302 12.68 4.53 18.68
CA GLN A 302 13.17 3.73 17.57
C GLN A 302 12.16 3.69 16.42
N TYR A 303 10.87 3.56 16.71
CA TYR A 303 9.79 3.66 15.74
C TYR A 303 9.89 4.96 14.96
N LYS A 304 9.92 6.11 15.65
CA LYS A 304 10.03 7.43 15.02
C LYS A 304 11.24 7.54 14.11
N LEU A 305 12.42 7.12 14.59
CA LEU A 305 13.67 7.16 13.81
C LEU A 305 13.59 6.30 12.54
N ARG A 306 12.98 5.11 12.64
CA ARG A 306 12.85 4.20 11.49
C ARG A 306 11.83 4.67 10.48
N ILE A 307 10.69 5.24 10.91
CA ILE A 307 9.71 5.84 10.00
C ILE A 307 10.33 7.00 9.23
N VAL A 308 11.06 7.90 9.90
CA VAL A 308 11.79 8.99 9.23
C VAL A 308 12.80 8.42 8.24
N LYS A 309 13.57 7.39 8.60
CA LYS A 309 14.51 6.73 7.69
C LYS A 309 13.82 6.12 6.45
N ILE A 310 12.67 5.48 6.62
CA ILE A 310 11.86 4.96 5.52
C ILE A 310 11.45 6.12 4.62
N GLN A 311 10.87 7.18 5.17
CA GLN A 311 10.44 8.35 4.39
C GLN A 311 11.61 9.06 3.69
N ASP A 312 12.76 9.21 4.32
CA ASP A 312 13.96 9.84 3.74
C ASP A 312 14.56 9.01 2.60
N TYR A 313 14.51 7.68 2.71
CA TYR A 313 14.99 6.78 1.66
C TYR A 313 14.12 6.96 0.40
N TYR A 314 12.79 6.94 0.55
CA TYR A 314 11.88 6.92 -0.59
C TYR A 314 11.46 8.31 -1.10
N SER A 315 11.52 9.37 -0.28
CA SER A 315 11.25 10.75 -0.73
C SER A 315 12.28 11.27 -1.74
N ARG A 316 13.43 10.59 -1.87
CA ARG A 316 14.40 10.82 -2.94
C ARG A 316 13.94 10.27 -4.28
N ASP A 317 13.15 9.20 -4.26
CA ASP A 317 12.65 8.51 -5.46
C ASP A 317 11.30 9.08 -5.95
N LEU A 318 10.63 9.87 -5.12
CA LEU A 318 9.36 10.56 -5.41
C LEU A 318 9.53 11.98 -6.02
N LYS A 319 10.76 12.44 -6.26
CA LYS A 319 11.07 13.74 -6.88
C LYS A 319 11.49 13.59 -8.33
#